data_AF-A0A3N9UP73-F1
#
_entry.id   AF-A0A3N9UP73-F1
#
_cell.length_a   1.000
_cell.length_b   1.000
_cell.length_c   1.000
_cell.angle_alpha   90.00
_cell.angle_beta   90.00
_cell.angle_gamma   90.00
#
_symmetry.space_group_name_H-M   'P 1'
#
loop_
_entity.id
_entity.type
_entity.pdbx_description
1 polymer ?
#
loop_
_entity_poly.entity_id
_entity_poly.type
_entity_poly.pdbx_seq_one_letter_code
_entity_poly.pdbx_strand_id
1 'polypeptide(L)'
;MNHGNILIILMLVLMLLAGSATATNCIVYAVDEYNMPINNAIIYLDDWSHRIGSTTYNAAIGRNCWVGDVPEGQHTLNVKWDGVARQRPAHEGSATVNIGASETERITILIHKVA
;
A
#
# COMPACT_ATOMS: atom_id res chain seq x y z
N MET A 1 -20.32 36.60 25.81
CA MET A 1 -19.39 35.80 25.00
C MET A 1 -19.80 35.97 23.54
N ASN A 2 -18.96 36.59 22.71
CA ASN A 2 -19.28 36.86 21.30
C ASN A 2 -19.28 35.55 20.50
N HIS A 3 -20.34 35.31 19.73
CA HIS A 3 -20.50 34.14 18.85
C HIS A 3 -19.31 33.94 17.89
N GLY A 4 -18.60 35.01 17.51
CA GLY A 4 -17.39 34.94 16.69
C GLY A 4 -16.21 34.24 17.37
N ASN A 5 -16.07 34.35 18.70
CA ASN A 5 -14.96 33.71 19.42
C ASN A 5 -15.16 32.19 19.53
N ILE A 6 -16.41 31.73 19.60
CA ILE A 6 -16.74 30.30 19.67
C ILE A 6 -16.43 29.63 18.33
N LEU A 7 -16.73 30.30 17.20
CA LEU A 7 -16.47 29.75 15.87
C LEU A 7 -14.96 29.57 15.62
N ILE A 8 -14.14 30.55 16.01
CA ILE A 8 -12.69 30.51 15.84
C ILE A 8 -12.08 29.39 16.70
N ILE A 9 -12.53 29.25 17.96
CA ILE A 9 -12.07 28.16 18.84
C ILE A 9 -12.48 26.79 18.27
N LEU A 10 -13.69 26.66 17.73
CA LEU A 10 -14.15 25.41 17.13
C LEU A 10 -13.33 25.04 15.87
N MET A 11 -13.00 26.02 15.04
CA MET A 11 -12.13 25.81 13.86
C MET A 11 -10.70 25.43 14.27
N LEU A 12 -10.15 26.05 15.31
CA LEU A 12 -8.81 25.71 15.82
C LEU A 12 -8.78 24.29 16.41
N VAL A 13 -9.83 23.90 17.14
CA VAL A 13 -9.97 22.54 17.70
C VAL A 13 -10.12 21.51 16.58
N LEU A 14 -10.91 21.78 15.53
CA LEU A 14 -11.00 20.89 14.36
C LEU A 14 -9.65 20.74 13.63
N MET A 15 -8.86 21.80 13.52
CA MET A 15 -7.52 21.74 12.92
C MET A 15 -6.51 20.99 13.79
N LEU A 16 -6.65 21.01 15.13
CA LEU A 16 -5.84 20.20 16.04
C LEU A 16 -6.26 18.72 16.07
N LEU A 17 -7.52 18.40 15.77
CA LEU A 17 -8.06 17.03 15.70
C LEU A 17 -7.86 16.36 14.35
N ALA A 18 -7.41 17.08 13.33
CA ALA A 18 -6.82 16.48 12.13
C ALA A 18 -5.46 15.89 12.51
N GLY A 19 -5.49 14.78 13.25
CA GLY A 19 -4.29 13.99 13.53
C GLY A 19 -3.58 13.73 12.21
N SER A 20 -2.29 14.03 12.16
CA SER A 20 -1.44 13.59 11.06
C SER A 20 -1.66 12.09 10.92
N ALA A 21 -2.21 11.64 9.79
CA ALA A 21 -2.28 10.22 9.50
C ALA A 21 -0.85 9.70 9.57
N THR A 22 -0.56 8.94 10.62
CA THR A 22 0.71 8.26 10.78
C THR A 22 0.81 7.23 9.65
N ALA A 23 2.01 7.07 9.12
CA ALA A 23 2.27 6.14 8.03
C ALA A 23 3.42 5.24 8.44
N THR A 24 3.29 3.96 8.11
CA THR A 24 4.24 2.91 8.45
C THR A 24 4.96 2.46 7.19
N ASN A 25 6.28 2.30 7.30
CA ASN A 25 7.08 1.80 6.19
C ASN A 25 6.74 0.34 5.90
N CYS A 26 6.27 0.06 4.71
CA CYS A 26 5.83 -1.27 4.30
C CYS A 26 6.77 -1.85 3.24
N ILE A 27 7.09 -3.12 3.39
CA ILE A 27 7.80 -3.92 2.39
C ILE A 27 6.81 -4.92 1.80
N VAL A 28 6.41 -4.70 0.55
CA VAL A 28 5.43 -5.54 -0.15
C VAL A 28 6.13 -6.45 -1.15
N TYR A 29 5.93 -7.76 -0.99
CA TYR A 29 6.38 -8.80 -1.90
C TYR A 29 5.21 -9.31 -2.73
N ALA A 30 5.37 -9.36 -4.05
CA ALA A 30 4.46 -10.06 -4.95
C ALA A 30 5.08 -11.39 -5.33
N VAL A 31 4.33 -12.49 -5.19
CA VAL A 31 4.79 -13.84 -5.50
C VAL A 31 3.77 -14.60 -6.35
N ASP A 32 4.24 -15.54 -7.18
CA ASP A 32 3.37 -16.48 -7.88
C ASP A 32 2.96 -17.67 -7.01
N GLU A 33 2.19 -18.60 -7.58
CA GLU A 33 1.73 -19.85 -6.96
C GLU A 33 2.85 -20.76 -6.41
N TYR A 34 4.09 -20.57 -6.86
CA TYR A 34 5.27 -21.29 -6.39
C TYR A 34 6.09 -20.48 -5.37
N ASN A 35 5.52 -19.37 -4.88
CA ASN A 35 6.18 -18.42 -3.98
C ASN A 35 7.44 -17.78 -4.61
N MET A 36 7.53 -17.75 -5.95
CA MET A 36 8.64 -17.09 -6.64
C MET A 36 8.39 -15.59 -6.72
N PRO A 37 9.39 -14.74 -6.39
CA PRO A 37 9.21 -13.31 -6.36
C PRO A 37 9.06 -12.72 -7.77
N ILE A 38 8.06 -11.87 -7.95
CA ILE A 38 7.74 -11.26 -9.23
C ILE A 38 8.32 -9.85 -9.31
N ASN A 39 8.96 -9.55 -10.43
CA ASN A 39 9.47 -8.22 -10.75
C ASN A 39 8.45 -7.41 -11.57
N ASN A 40 8.43 -6.10 -11.37
CA ASN A 40 7.54 -5.13 -12.04
C ASN A 40 6.05 -5.41 -11.81
N ALA A 41 5.67 -6.01 -10.69
CA ALA A 41 4.26 -6.12 -10.30
C ALA A 41 3.81 -4.76 -9.76
N ILE A 42 2.72 -4.20 -10.30
CA ILE A 42 2.17 -2.89 -9.92
C ILE A 42 1.32 -3.07 -8.66
N ILE A 43 1.47 -2.17 -7.69
CA ILE A 43 0.76 -2.22 -6.42
C ILE A 43 -0.18 -1.03 -6.32
N TYR A 44 -1.39 -1.29 -5.85
CA TYR A 44 -2.44 -0.31 -5.60
C TYR A 44 -2.95 -0.42 -4.17
N LEU A 45 -3.40 0.71 -3.61
CA LEU A 45 -3.91 0.83 -2.24
C LEU A 45 -5.42 1.04 -2.26
N ASP A 46 -6.12 0.23 -1.48
CA ASP A 46 -7.57 0.15 -1.25
C ASP A 46 -8.42 -0.20 -2.48
N ASP A 47 -8.12 0.38 -3.62
CA ASP A 47 -8.76 0.11 -4.91
C ASP A 47 -7.73 -0.09 -6.03
N TRP A 48 -8.20 -0.28 -7.27
CA TRP A 48 -7.37 -0.45 -8.47
C TRP A 48 -7.00 0.86 -9.17
N SER A 49 -7.39 2.00 -8.60
CA SER A 49 -7.17 3.34 -9.17
C SER A 49 -5.99 4.06 -8.50
N HIS A 50 -5.72 3.75 -7.23
CA HIS A 50 -4.66 4.38 -6.47
C HIS A 50 -3.36 3.56 -6.50
N ARG A 51 -2.56 3.76 -7.55
CA ARG A 51 -1.23 3.13 -7.68
C ARG A 51 -0.24 3.74 -6.69
N ILE A 52 0.41 2.90 -5.89
CA ILE A 52 1.46 3.31 -4.93
C ILE A 52 2.88 2.92 -5.38
N GLY A 53 3.02 1.99 -6.32
CA GLY A 53 4.34 1.66 -6.85
C GLY A 53 4.39 0.36 -7.66
N SER A 54 5.57 -0.24 -7.72
CA SER A 54 5.79 -1.56 -8.29
C SER A 54 6.95 -2.28 -7.64
N THR A 55 6.94 -3.61 -7.65
CA THR A 55 8.07 -4.41 -7.16
C THR A 55 9.29 -4.23 -8.07
N THR A 56 10.46 -4.07 -7.47
CA THR A 56 11.76 -4.05 -8.15
C THR A 56 12.82 -4.69 -7.27
N TYR A 57 13.99 -5.01 -7.82
CA TYR A 57 15.09 -5.53 -7.00
C TYR A 57 15.56 -4.44 -6.02
N ASN A 58 15.36 -4.68 -4.73
CA ASN A 58 15.84 -3.80 -3.67
C ASN A 58 17.18 -4.31 -3.14
N ALA A 59 18.25 -3.56 -3.38
CA ALA A 59 19.61 -3.96 -3.01
C ALA A 59 19.83 -4.05 -1.49
N ALA A 60 19.14 -3.24 -0.68
CA ALA A 60 19.26 -3.26 0.78
C ALA A 60 18.63 -4.51 1.41
N ILE A 61 17.62 -5.07 0.75
CA ILE A 61 16.86 -6.24 1.22
C ILE A 61 17.32 -7.52 0.50
N GLY A 62 17.97 -7.40 -0.66
CA GLY A 62 18.43 -8.53 -1.48
C GLY A 62 17.29 -9.30 -2.14
N ARG A 63 16.12 -8.67 -2.34
CA ARG A 63 14.90 -9.32 -2.87
C ARG A 63 14.10 -8.36 -3.76
N ASN A 64 13.24 -8.92 -4.61
CA ASN A 64 12.26 -8.13 -5.37
C ASN A 64 11.08 -7.76 -4.46
N CYS A 65 10.88 -6.46 -4.24
CA CYS A 65 9.79 -5.93 -3.42
C CYS A 65 9.53 -4.46 -3.78
N TRP A 66 8.43 -3.93 -3.28
CA TRP A 66 8.22 -2.49 -3.15
C TRP A 66 8.44 -2.09 -1.69
N VAL A 67 9.00 -0.90 -1.48
CA VAL A 67 9.18 -0.31 -0.15
C VAL A 67 8.62 1.10 -0.19
N GLY A 68 7.75 1.44 0.74
CA GLY A 68 7.15 2.77 0.84
C GLY A 68 6.18 2.86 2.01
N ASP A 69 5.75 4.08 2.30
CA ASP A 69 4.88 4.32 3.45
C ASP A 69 3.41 4.09 3.08
N VAL A 70 2.70 3.39 3.97
CA VAL A 70 1.25 3.17 3.89
C VAL A 70 0.62 3.80 5.13
N PRO A 71 -0.49 4.55 4.99
CA PRO A 71 -1.20 5.07 6.16
C PRO A 71 -1.56 3.95 7.14
N GLU A 72 -1.54 4.28 8.43
CA GLU A 72 -2.03 3.36 9.45
C GLU A 72 -3.54 3.15 9.32
N GLY A 73 -3.97 1.92 9.60
CA GLY A 73 -5.36 1.50 9.49
C GLY A 73 -5.55 0.25 8.64
N GLN A 74 -6.81 -0.10 8.44
CA GLN A 74 -7.18 -1.23 7.59
C GLN A 74 -7.12 -0.83 6.12
N HIS A 75 -6.32 -1.55 5.35
CA HIS A 75 -6.12 -1.31 3.93
C HIS A 75 -6.22 -2.60 3.12
N THR A 76 -6.58 -2.47 1.85
CA THR A 76 -6.47 -3.57 0.87
C THR A 76 -5.36 -3.26 -0.11
N LEU A 77 -4.31 -4.07 -0.14
CA LEU A 77 -3.26 -3.95 -1.15
C LEU A 77 -3.59 -4.86 -2.33
N ASN A 78 -3.68 -4.27 -3.52
CA ASN A 78 -3.95 -4.98 -4.77
C ASN A 78 -2.68 -5.01 -5.61
N VAL A 79 -2.41 -6.15 -6.26
CA VAL A 79 -1.24 -6.34 -7.10
C VAL A 79 -1.67 -6.80 -8.48
N LYS A 80 -1.17 -6.14 -9.51
CA LYS A 80 -1.34 -6.53 -10.92
C LYS A 80 0.00 -6.77 -11.59
N TRP A 81 0.10 -7.82 -12.39
CA TRP A 81 1.28 -8.12 -13.18
C TRP A 81 0.90 -8.64 -14.57
N ASP A 82 1.33 -7.94 -15.61
CA ASP A 82 1.00 -8.27 -17.01
C ASP A 82 2.09 -9.10 -17.72
N GLY A 83 3.11 -9.57 -16.98
CA GLY A 83 4.27 -10.26 -17.56
C GLY A 83 5.18 -9.35 -18.39
N VAL A 84 6.40 -9.79 -18.68
CA VAL A 84 7.40 -8.99 -19.45
C VAL A 84 7.15 -9.03 -20.97
N ALA A 85 6.03 -9.59 -21.43
CA ALA A 85 5.64 -9.57 -22.83
C ALA A 85 4.12 -9.56 -22.90
N ARG A 86 3.55 -8.78 -23.83
CA ARG A 86 2.12 -8.54 -24.10
C ARG A 86 1.29 -9.79 -24.49
N GLN A 87 1.68 -10.98 -24.02
CA GLN A 87 1.14 -12.29 -24.39
C GLN A 87 0.92 -13.20 -23.18
N ARG A 88 1.19 -12.75 -21.94
CA ARG A 88 0.81 -13.50 -20.74
C ARG A 88 -0.54 -13.00 -20.24
N PRO A 89 -1.39 -13.90 -19.69
CA PRO A 89 -2.61 -13.48 -19.03
C PRO A 89 -2.24 -12.52 -17.89
N ALA A 90 -3.07 -11.51 -17.63
CA ALA A 90 -2.89 -10.66 -16.47
C ALA A 90 -2.91 -11.55 -15.20
N HIS A 91 -2.04 -11.27 -14.24
CA HIS A 91 -2.09 -11.88 -12.93
C HIS A 91 -2.47 -10.83 -11.90
N GLU A 92 -3.37 -11.20 -11.00
CA GLU A 92 -3.87 -10.32 -9.95
C GLU A 92 -3.92 -11.04 -8.61
N GLY A 93 -3.74 -10.28 -7.53
CA GLY A 93 -3.86 -10.75 -6.16
C GLY A 93 -4.13 -9.60 -5.22
N SER A 94 -4.71 -9.89 -4.05
CA SER A 94 -4.99 -8.88 -3.04
C SER A 94 -4.81 -9.42 -1.63
N ALA A 95 -4.48 -8.53 -0.70
CA ALA A 95 -4.43 -8.82 0.72
C ALA A 95 -4.99 -7.66 1.53
N THR A 96 -5.93 -7.94 2.43
CA THR A 96 -6.39 -6.98 3.43
C THR A 96 -5.48 -7.07 4.66
N VAL A 97 -4.90 -5.94 5.05
CA VAL A 97 -3.93 -5.81 6.13
C VAL A 97 -4.37 -4.71 7.08
N ASN A 98 -4.00 -4.82 8.35
CA ASN A 98 -4.18 -3.74 9.32
C ASN A 98 -2.80 -3.19 9.65
N ILE A 99 -2.47 -2.05 9.06
CA ILE A 99 -1.17 -1.38 9.21
C ILE A 99 -1.17 -0.65 10.56
N GLY A 100 -0.33 -1.09 11.47
CA GLY A 100 -0.17 -0.47 12.79
C GLY A 100 1.04 0.46 12.85
N ALA A 101 1.14 1.22 13.95
CA ALA A 101 2.33 2.00 14.28
C ALA A 101 3.51 1.07 14.58
N SER A 102 4.28 0.73 13.56
CA SER A 102 5.50 -0.07 13.66
C SER A 102 6.62 0.56 12.84
N GLU A 103 7.87 0.20 13.12
CA GLU A 103 9.01 0.69 12.34
C GLU A 103 8.96 0.18 10.89
N THR A 104 8.52 -1.07 10.67
CA THR A 104 8.41 -1.67 9.34
C THR A 104 7.46 -2.87 9.32
N GLU A 105 6.52 -2.91 8.38
CA GLU A 105 5.67 -4.09 8.12
C GLU A 105 6.09 -4.85 6.85
N ARG A 106 6.01 -6.18 6.87
CA ARG A 106 6.32 -7.05 5.72
C ARG A 106 5.06 -7.77 5.27
N ILE A 107 4.69 -7.59 4.00
CA ILE A 107 3.44 -8.08 3.43
C ILE A 107 3.76 -8.91 2.19
N THR A 108 3.20 -10.11 2.08
CA THR A 108 3.35 -10.96 0.89
C THR A 108 1.98 -11.18 0.25
N ILE A 109 1.88 -10.90 -1.05
CA ILE A 109 0.65 -11.02 -1.82
C ILE A 109 0.87 -12.09 -2.89
N LEU A 110 0.06 -13.14 -2.82
CA LEU A 110 -0.01 -14.19 -3.81
C LEU A 110 -0.85 -13.70 -4.99
N ILE A 111 -0.29 -13.78 -6.20
CA ILE A 111 -1.03 -13.43 -7.41
C ILE A 111 -1.38 -14.67 -8.23
N HIS A 112 -2.56 -14.65 -8.84
CA HIS A 112 -3.11 -15.74 -9.63
C HIS A 112 -3.40 -15.26 -11.04
N LYS A 113 -3.43 -16.19 -12.00
CA LYS A 113 -3.84 -15.89 -13.37
C LYS A 113 -5.30 -15.42 -13.41
N VAL A 114 -5.56 -14.30 -14.08
CA VAL A 114 -6.92 -13.84 -14.41
C VAL A 114 -7.42 -14.65 -15.62
N ALA A 115 -8.64 -15.18 -15.49
CA ALA A 115 -9.27 -16.06 -16.48
C ALA A 115 -9.69 -15.33 -17.77
#